data_AF-A0A671XQP1-F1
#
_entry.id   AF-A0A671XQP1-F1
#
_cell.length_a   1.000
_cell.length_b   1.000
_cell.length_c   1.000
_cell.angle_alpha   90.00
_cell.angle_beta   90.00
_cell.angle_gamma   90.00
#
_symmetry.space_group_name_H-M   'P 1'
#
loop_
_entity.id
_entity.type
_entity.pdbx_description
1 polymer ?
#
loop_
_entity_poly.entity_id
_entity_poly.type
_entity_poly.pdbx_seq_one_letter_code
_entity_poly.pdbx_strand_id
1 'polypeptide(L)'
;MAPAQKRKQKYDLKFKLSVVKYAEENSGEAAARHFCVDPKRVRDWRKNKKELQRLSEEDSKRARLPGGGRKKASEELESNMRNWVISKRARHERVARKMIRVMAKEMYATVSDGRGEEFAASVGWLNRFLSRNNFTSRRRTTIAHKDAKEFVEKLVTFVTFSSRMIETKKILDRDIIAMDETAVWFD
;
A
#
# COMPACT_ATOMS: atom_id res chain seq x y z
N MET A 1 5.57 -38.81 -24.63
CA MET A 1 4.66 -38.18 -23.65
C MET A 1 5.47 -37.27 -22.74
N ALA A 2 5.14 -35.98 -22.64
CA ALA A 2 5.83 -35.09 -21.71
C ALA A 2 5.50 -35.48 -20.25
N PRO A 3 6.47 -35.50 -19.33
CA PRO A 3 6.19 -35.84 -17.94
C PRO A 3 5.22 -34.83 -17.31
N ALA A 4 4.20 -35.34 -16.62
CA ALA A 4 3.22 -34.51 -15.92
C ALA A 4 3.91 -33.57 -14.93
N GLN A 5 3.71 -32.26 -15.09
CA GLN A 5 4.32 -31.25 -14.22
C GLN A 5 3.77 -31.37 -12.80
N LYS A 6 4.64 -31.79 -11.87
CA LYS A 6 4.33 -31.90 -10.45
C LYS A 6 3.92 -30.53 -9.89
N ARG A 7 2.68 -30.38 -9.42
CA ARG A 7 2.19 -29.11 -8.84
C ARG A 7 3.10 -28.68 -7.68
N LYS A 8 3.55 -27.42 -7.71
CA LYS A 8 4.33 -26.83 -6.62
C LYS A 8 3.44 -26.66 -5.38
N GLN A 9 3.67 -27.49 -4.37
CA GLN A 9 3.01 -27.38 -3.07
C GLN A 9 3.46 -26.10 -2.32
N LYS A 10 2.52 -25.47 -1.62
CA LYS A 10 2.75 -24.30 -0.76
C LYS A 10 2.77 -24.80 0.69
N TYR A 11 3.78 -24.39 1.46
CA TYR A 11 3.90 -24.69 2.89
C TYR A 11 4.00 -23.39 3.68
N ASP A 12 3.29 -23.32 4.80
CA ASP A 12 3.41 -22.21 5.74
C ASP A 12 4.69 -22.32 6.58
N LEU A 13 5.01 -21.27 7.36
CA LEU A 13 6.24 -21.25 8.18
C LEU A 13 6.17 -22.28 9.31
N LYS A 14 5.00 -22.46 9.93
CA LYS A 14 4.80 -23.43 11.00
C LYS A 14 5.13 -24.86 10.57
N PHE A 15 4.63 -25.28 9.40
CA PHE A 15 4.92 -26.59 8.83
C PHE A 15 6.41 -26.75 8.50
N LYS A 16 7.04 -25.72 7.93
CA LYS A 16 8.48 -25.78 7.64
C LYS A 16 9.30 -25.96 8.92
N LEU A 17 8.93 -25.27 10.00
CA LEU A 17 9.59 -25.39 11.29
C LEU A 17 9.36 -26.77 11.93
N SER A 18 8.17 -27.36 11.81
CA SER A 18 7.94 -28.74 12.29
C SER A 18 8.79 -29.76 11.53
N VAL A 19 8.93 -29.59 10.21
CA VAL A 19 9.79 -30.44 9.37
C VAL A 19 11.26 -30.26 9.76
N VAL A 20 11.71 -29.02 10.01
CA VAL A 20 13.08 -28.73 10.45
C VAL A 20 13.36 -29.35 11.82
N LYS A 21 12.44 -29.22 12.78
CA LYS A 21 12.58 -29.84 14.12
C LYS A 21 12.74 -31.36 14.02
N TYR A 22 11.87 -32.01 13.26
CA TYR A 22 11.95 -33.46 13.04
C TYR A 22 13.25 -33.87 12.33
N ALA A 23 13.74 -33.05 11.38
CA ALA A 23 14.99 -33.30 10.68
C ALA A 23 16.24 -33.13 11.55
N GLU A 24 16.15 -32.36 12.64
CA GLU A 24 17.21 -32.19 13.65
C GLU A 24 17.25 -33.35 14.64
N GLU A 25 16.08 -33.87 15.04
CA GLU A 25 15.94 -35.04 15.91
C GLU A 25 16.28 -36.35 15.20
N ASN A 26 16.04 -36.42 13.89
CA ASN A 26 16.25 -37.61 13.07
C ASN A 26 17.31 -37.34 11.99
N SER A 27 16.89 -37.26 10.73
CA SER A 27 17.73 -36.89 9.58
C SER A 27 16.91 -36.16 8.52
N GLY A 28 17.60 -35.48 7.60
CA GLY A 28 16.95 -34.79 6.47
C GLY A 28 16.13 -35.74 5.59
N GLU A 29 16.71 -36.89 5.24
CA GLU A 29 16.07 -37.95 4.46
C GLU A 29 14.90 -38.62 5.19
N ALA A 30 15.00 -38.79 6.53
CA ALA A 30 13.87 -39.28 7.32
C ALA A 30 12.71 -38.26 7.32
N ALA A 31 13.01 -36.97 7.49
CA ALA A 31 12.01 -35.91 7.45
C ALA A 31 11.34 -35.78 6.06
N ALA A 32 12.14 -35.88 4.99
CA ALA A 32 11.64 -35.85 3.63
C ALA A 32 10.62 -36.98 3.36
N ARG A 33 10.92 -38.20 3.83
CA ARG A 33 10.00 -39.35 3.75
C ARG A 33 8.76 -39.16 4.63
N HIS A 34 8.95 -38.81 5.90
CA HIS A 34 7.87 -38.64 6.87
C HIS A 34 6.84 -37.59 6.43
N PHE A 35 7.30 -36.44 5.94
CA PHE A 35 6.44 -35.33 5.54
C PHE A 35 6.10 -35.31 4.03
N CYS A 36 6.58 -36.29 3.25
CA CYS A 36 6.44 -36.33 1.79
C CYS A 36 6.93 -35.03 1.10
N VAL A 37 8.05 -34.48 1.58
CA VAL A 37 8.67 -33.24 1.08
C VAL A 37 9.96 -33.58 0.33
N ASP A 38 10.27 -32.83 -0.72
CA ASP A 38 11.55 -32.92 -1.44
C ASP A 38 12.74 -32.69 -0.46
N PRO A 39 13.72 -33.62 -0.38
CA PRO A 39 14.90 -33.46 0.48
C PRO A 39 15.65 -32.14 0.27
N LYS A 40 15.66 -31.59 -0.96
CA LYS A 40 16.23 -30.27 -1.25
C LYS A 40 15.52 -29.17 -0.45
N ARG A 41 14.19 -29.21 -0.35
CA ARG A 41 13.43 -28.22 0.44
C ARG A 41 13.75 -28.33 1.93
N VAL A 42 13.88 -29.55 2.45
CA VAL A 42 14.26 -29.78 3.85
C VAL A 42 15.63 -29.15 4.12
N ARG A 43 16.61 -29.35 3.24
CA ARG A 43 17.93 -28.69 3.33
C ARG A 43 17.83 -27.17 3.27
N ASP A 44 17.08 -26.61 2.33
CA ASP A 44 16.88 -25.16 2.19
C ASP A 44 16.20 -24.54 3.43
N TRP A 45 15.24 -25.24 4.04
CA TRP A 45 14.57 -24.78 5.26
C TRP A 45 15.49 -24.86 6.47
N ARG A 46 16.30 -25.93 6.60
CA ARG A 46 17.33 -26.02 7.65
C ARG A 46 18.35 -24.88 7.54
N LYS A 47 18.82 -24.57 6.33
CA LYS A 47 19.75 -23.44 6.10
C LYS A 47 19.16 -22.10 6.53
N ASN A 48 17.86 -21.91 6.34
CA ASN A 48 17.15 -20.68 6.68
C ASN A 48 16.41 -20.74 8.05
N LYS A 49 16.72 -21.72 8.92
CA LYS A 49 15.99 -21.97 10.17
C LYS A 49 15.78 -20.71 11.01
N LYS A 50 16.84 -19.94 11.26
CA LYS A 50 16.80 -18.71 12.08
C LYS A 50 15.79 -17.69 11.55
N GLU A 51 15.80 -17.46 10.23
CA GLU A 51 14.87 -16.52 9.60
C GLU A 51 13.43 -17.06 9.58
N LEU A 52 13.26 -18.38 9.39
CA LEU A 52 11.95 -19.02 9.50
C LEU A 52 11.34 -18.88 10.89
N GLN A 53 12.15 -19.02 11.96
CA GLN A 53 11.72 -18.83 13.35
C GLN A 53 11.28 -17.38 13.59
N ARG A 54 12.16 -16.42 13.29
CA ARG A 54 11.89 -14.99 13.43
C ARG A 54 10.58 -14.57 12.76
N LEU A 55 10.36 -15.03 11.53
CA LEU A 55 9.16 -14.68 10.77
C LEU A 55 7.91 -15.44 11.19
N SER A 56 8.05 -16.65 11.76
CA SER A 56 6.90 -17.42 12.24
C SER A 56 6.32 -16.85 13.52
N GLU A 57 7.13 -16.14 14.32
CA GLU A 57 6.67 -15.37 15.49
C GLU A 57 5.80 -14.18 15.07
N GLU A 58 6.14 -13.52 13.96
CA GLU A 58 5.33 -12.43 13.38
C GLU A 58 4.05 -12.94 12.70
N ASP A 59 4.16 -13.93 11.81
CA ASP A 59 3.06 -14.48 11.00
C ASP A 59 3.31 -15.95 10.64
N SER A 60 2.79 -16.85 11.47
CA SER A 60 2.92 -18.30 11.27
C SER A 60 2.26 -18.83 9.99
N LYS A 61 1.26 -18.13 9.42
CA LYS A 61 0.53 -18.52 8.19
C LYS A 61 1.26 -18.07 6.93
N ARG A 62 2.31 -17.25 7.05
CA ARG A 62 3.17 -16.84 5.95
C ARG A 62 3.77 -18.07 5.26
N ALA A 63 3.93 -18.01 3.94
CA ALA A 63 4.52 -19.12 3.17
C ALA A 63 5.83 -18.76 2.46
N ARG A 64 6.15 -17.48 2.33
CA ARG A 64 7.35 -17.00 1.62
C ARG A 64 8.17 -16.12 2.55
N LEU A 65 9.49 -16.19 2.39
CA LEU A 65 10.40 -15.22 2.99
C LEU A 65 10.18 -13.82 2.38
N PRO A 66 10.48 -12.74 3.12
CA PRO A 66 10.49 -11.39 2.58
C PRO A 66 11.37 -11.34 1.32
N GLY A 67 10.93 -10.58 0.31
CA GLY A 67 11.64 -10.50 -0.97
C GLY A 67 11.44 -11.70 -1.92
N GLY A 68 10.78 -12.79 -1.50
CA GLY A 68 10.49 -13.95 -2.34
C GLY A 68 9.38 -13.75 -3.40
N GLY A 69 8.90 -12.51 -3.55
CA GLY A 69 7.89 -12.14 -4.55
C GLY A 69 8.51 -11.59 -5.84
N ARG A 70 7.64 -11.21 -6.80
CA ARG A 70 8.11 -10.52 -8.02
C ARG A 70 8.69 -9.16 -7.62
N LYS A 71 10.00 -8.99 -7.86
CA LYS A 71 10.71 -7.72 -7.66
C LYS A 71 10.11 -6.61 -8.55
N LYS A 72 10.41 -5.36 -8.24
CA LYS A 72 10.02 -4.18 -9.03
C LYS A 72 10.54 -4.28 -10.47
N ALA A 73 9.86 -3.61 -11.40
CA ALA A 73 10.30 -3.59 -12.80
C ALA A 73 11.63 -2.84 -12.95
N SER A 74 11.77 -1.76 -12.20
CA SER A 74 12.94 -0.90 -12.05
C SER A 74 12.74 -0.13 -10.74
N GLU A 75 13.80 0.06 -9.96
CA GLU A 75 13.80 0.89 -8.74
C GLU A 75 13.84 2.38 -9.11
N GLU A 76 14.58 2.71 -10.18
CA GLU A 76 14.66 4.05 -10.74
C GLU A 76 13.27 4.55 -11.20
N LEU A 77 12.54 3.73 -11.95
CA LEU A 77 11.18 4.01 -12.40
C LEU A 77 10.25 4.24 -11.21
N GLU A 78 10.35 3.41 -10.17
CA GLU A 78 9.47 3.50 -9.00
C GLU A 78 9.70 4.82 -8.25
N SER A 79 10.96 5.27 -8.16
CA SER A 79 11.35 6.55 -7.56
C SER A 79 10.91 7.74 -8.40
N ASN A 80 11.17 7.72 -9.71
CA ASN A 80 10.81 8.80 -10.63
C ASN A 80 9.28 8.99 -10.71
N MET A 81 8.53 7.89 -10.82
CA MET A 81 7.07 7.92 -10.81
C MET A 81 6.51 8.41 -9.47
N ARG A 82 7.10 8.01 -8.34
CA ARG A 82 6.69 8.52 -7.01
C ARG A 82 6.83 10.04 -6.97
N ASN A 83 7.99 10.57 -7.33
CA ASN A 83 8.28 11.99 -7.31
C ASN A 83 7.35 12.78 -8.23
N TRP A 84 7.09 12.26 -9.43
CA TRP A 84 6.15 12.85 -10.37
C TRP A 84 4.72 12.94 -9.82
N VAL A 85 4.21 11.86 -9.21
CA VAL A 85 2.87 11.87 -8.58
C VAL A 85 2.81 12.89 -7.43
N ILE A 86 3.85 12.97 -6.59
CA ILE A 86 3.92 13.93 -5.48
C ILE A 86 3.93 15.37 -6.01
N SER A 87 4.77 15.68 -7.00
CA SER A 87 4.84 17.00 -7.64
C SER A 87 3.50 17.44 -8.25
N LYS A 88 2.80 16.54 -8.94
CA LYS A 88 1.47 16.82 -9.49
C LYS A 88 0.46 17.11 -8.38
N ARG A 89 0.45 16.32 -7.31
CA ARG A 89 -0.45 16.51 -6.17
C ARG A 89 -0.16 17.80 -5.40
N ALA A 90 1.10 18.20 -5.27
CA ALA A 90 1.51 19.46 -4.64
C ALA A 90 0.99 20.68 -5.41
N ARG A 91 0.87 20.56 -6.74
CA ARG A 91 0.25 21.58 -7.61
C ARG A 91 -1.27 21.46 -7.71
N HIS A 92 -1.90 20.63 -6.87
CA HIS A 92 -3.34 20.34 -6.90
C HIS A 92 -3.84 19.78 -8.25
N GLU A 93 -2.95 19.18 -9.05
CA GLU A 93 -3.32 18.59 -10.32
C GLU A 93 -3.85 17.16 -10.13
N ARG A 94 -4.91 16.83 -10.88
CA ARG A 94 -5.48 15.49 -10.87
C ARG A 94 -4.51 14.50 -11.52
N VAL A 95 -4.17 13.45 -10.78
CA VAL A 95 -3.41 12.32 -11.29
C VAL A 95 -4.34 11.12 -11.48
N ALA A 96 -4.80 10.91 -12.71
CA ALA A 96 -5.61 9.73 -13.03
C ALA A 96 -4.75 8.48 -13.19
N ARG A 97 -5.31 7.30 -12.88
CA ARG A 97 -4.66 5.99 -13.08
C ARG A 97 -4.14 5.80 -14.51
N LYS A 98 -4.90 6.25 -15.52
CA LYS A 98 -4.49 6.20 -16.93
C LYS A 98 -3.24 7.04 -17.18
N MET A 99 -3.16 8.24 -16.60
CA MET A 99 -1.99 9.11 -16.71
C MET A 99 -0.75 8.47 -16.09
N ILE A 100 -0.89 7.85 -14.91
CA ILE A 100 0.22 7.13 -14.27
C ILE A 100 0.77 6.04 -15.20
N ARG A 101 -0.10 5.29 -15.89
CA ARG A 101 0.32 4.23 -16.81
C ARG A 101 1.03 4.77 -18.05
N VAL A 102 0.55 5.87 -18.62
CA VAL A 102 1.19 6.53 -19.78
C VAL A 102 2.56 7.06 -19.39
N MET A 103 2.62 7.87 -18.33
CA MET A 103 3.88 8.45 -17.83
C MET A 103 4.90 7.37 -17.45
N ALA A 104 4.44 6.27 -16.85
CA ALA A 104 5.35 5.18 -16.48
C ALA A 104 5.95 4.46 -17.69
N LYS A 105 5.24 4.38 -18.82
CA LYS A 105 5.81 3.83 -20.06
C LYS A 105 6.87 4.76 -20.63
N GLU A 106 6.59 6.06 -20.66
CA GLU A 106 7.53 7.09 -21.13
C GLU A 106 8.79 7.09 -20.28
N MET A 107 8.66 7.12 -18.94
CA MET A 107 9.80 7.08 -18.03
C MET A 107 10.57 5.75 -18.10
N TYR A 108 9.91 4.63 -18.41
CA TYR A 108 10.61 3.35 -18.51
C TYR A 108 11.59 3.30 -19.70
N ALA A 109 11.35 4.10 -20.75
CA ALA A 109 12.28 4.17 -21.87
C ALA A 109 13.63 4.80 -21.49
N THR A 110 13.68 5.58 -20.40
CA THR A 110 14.89 6.30 -19.97
C THR A 110 15.61 5.65 -18.79
N VAL A 111 15.02 4.64 -18.14
CA VAL A 111 15.65 4.02 -16.96
C VAL A 111 16.76 3.05 -17.36
N SER A 112 17.82 3.05 -16.56
CA SER A 112 19.01 2.24 -16.78
C SER A 112 18.89 0.81 -16.22
N ASP A 113 18.13 0.65 -15.13
CA ASP A 113 17.93 -0.61 -14.40
C ASP A 113 16.70 -1.41 -14.88
N GLY A 114 16.26 -1.13 -16.10
CA GLY A 114 15.21 -1.88 -16.77
C GLY A 114 15.58 -3.36 -16.95
N ARG A 115 14.58 -4.22 -17.09
CA ARG A 115 14.79 -5.67 -17.28
C ARG A 115 15.04 -6.06 -18.73
N GLY A 116 15.23 -5.08 -19.63
CA GLY A 116 15.33 -5.30 -21.08
C GLY A 116 14.02 -5.77 -21.74
N GLU A 117 12.91 -5.88 -20.99
CA GLU A 117 11.59 -6.27 -21.50
C GLU A 117 10.72 -5.04 -21.74
N GLU A 118 9.80 -5.13 -22.70
CA GLU A 118 8.80 -4.07 -22.91
C GLU A 118 7.93 -3.89 -21.66
N PHE A 119 7.92 -2.67 -21.12
CA PHE A 119 7.15 -2.37 -19.93
C PHE A 119 5.67 -2.11 -20.25
N ALA A 120 4.83 -3.11 -20.00
CA ALA A 120 3.40 -3.05 -20.31
C ALA A 120 2.58 -2.07 -19.43
N ALA A 121 3.14 -1.55 -18.33
CA ALA A 121 2.41 -0.75 -17.32
C ALA A 121 1.03 -1.36 -16.97
N SER A 122 1.00 -2.66 -16.66
CA SER A 122 -0.24 -3.41 -16.43
C SER A 122 -1.04 -2.88 -15.22
N VAL A 123 -2.34 -3.22 -15.16
CA VAL A 123 -3.19 -2.89 -14.00
C VAL A 123 -2.61 -3.45 -12.70
N GLY A 124 -2.06 -4.68 -12.75
CA GLY A 124 -1.41 -5.30 -11.60
C GLY A 124 -0.12 -4.60 -11.18
N TRP A 125 0.66 -4.05 -12.11
CA TRP A 125 1.79 -3.20 -11.77
C TRP A 125 1.32 -1.91 -11.08
N LEU A 126 0.34 -1.22 -11.67
CA LEU A 126 -0.19 0.03 -11.14
C LEU A 126 -0.71 -0.13 -9.70
N ASN A 127 -1.48 -1.19 -9.43
CA ASN A 127 -2.01 -1.45 -8.10
C ASN A 127 -0.89 -1.63 -7.07
N ARG A 128 0.17 -2.36 -7.43
CA ARG A 128 1.33 -2.57 -6.55
C ARG A 128 2.13 -1.29 -6.36
N PHE A 129 2.35 -0.52 -7.43
CA PHE A 129 2.99 0.80 -7.35
C PHE A 129 2.23 1.69 -6.36
N LEU A 130 0.92 1.85 -6.53
CA LEU A 130 0.10 2.68 -5.64
C LEU A 130 0.17 2.18 -4.18
N SER A 131 0.05 0.86 -3.97
CA SER A 131 0.11 0.26 -2.64
C SER A 131 1.47 0.46 -1.96
N ARG A 132 2.59 0.22 -2.65
CA ARG A 132 3.95 0.41 -2.10
C ARG A 132 4.26 1.87 -1.78
N ASN A 133 3.62 2.79 -2.47
CA ASN A 133 3.84 4.23 -2.32
C ASN A 133 2.75 4.91 -1.46
N ASN A 134 1.86 4.12 -0.84
CA ASN A 134 0.73 4.62 -0.03
C ASN A 134 -0.16 5.65 -0.77
N PHE A 135 -0.26 5.52 -2.10
CA PHE A 135 -1.13 6.38 -2.89
C PHE A 135 -2.55 5.84 -2.88
N THR A 136 -3.42 6.53 -2.15
CA THR A 136 -4.87 6.26 -2.16
C THR A 136 -5.57 7.02 -3.30
N SER A 137 -6.69 6.45 -3.74
CA SER A 137 -7.63 7.14 -4.62
C SER A 137 -8.47 8.09 -3.78
N ARG A 138 -8.03 9.35 -3.64
CA ARG A 138 -8.86 10.36 -2.96
C ARG A 138 -9.95 10.85 -3.91
N ARG A 139 -11.22 10.75 -3.49
CA ARG A 139 -12.28 11.58 -4.09
C ARG A 139 -11.95 13.04 -3.80
N ARG A 140 -12.28 13.93 -4.72
CA ARG A 140 -12.12 15.38 -4.52
C ARG A 140 -12.95 15.75 -3.29
N THR A 141 -12.32 16.24 -2.22
CA THR A 141 -13.02 17.16 -1.33
C THR A 141 -13.17 18.43 -2.14
N THR A 142 -14.40 18.94 -2.28
CA THR A 142 -14.66 20.27 -2.84
C THR A 142 -13.61 21.20 -2.26
N ILE A 143 -12.80 21.80 -3.13
CA ILE A 143 -11.81 22.78 -2.71
C ILE A 143 -12.65 23.88 -2.07
N ALA A 144 -12.51 24.07 -0.75
CA ALA A 144 -13.05 25.24 -0.10
C ALA A 144 -12.58 26.45 -0.92
N HIS A 145 -13.50 27.36 -1.24
CA HIS A 145 -13.14 28.57 -1.98
C HIS A 145 -11.89 29.17 -1.35
N LYS A 146 -10.93 29.62 -2.18
CA LYS A 146 -9.74 30.30 -1.66
C LYS A 146 -10.24 31.37 -0.69
N ASP A 147 -9.77 31.30 0.54
CA ASP A 147 -10.03 32.31 1.55
C ASP A 147 -9.81 33.67 0.90
N ALA A 148 -10.84 34.52 0.94
CA ALA A 148 -10.67 35.91 0.54
C ALA A 148 -9.44 36.47 1.29
N LYS A 149 -8.71 37.43 0.70
CA LYS A 149 -7.50 38.00 1.33
C LYS A 149 -7.73 38.48 2.77
N GLU A 150 -8.98 38.81 3.08
CA GLU A 150 -9.49 39.28 4.37
C GLU A 150 -10.30 38.21 5.15
N PHE A 151 -10.33 36.94 4.73
CA PHE A 151 -11.17 35.91 5.35
C PHE A 151 -10.86 35.73 6.82
N VAL A 152 -9.56 35.69 7.17
CA VAL A 152 -9.10 35.59 8.56
C VAL A 152 -9.56 36.80 9.36
N GLU A 153 -9.44 38.02 8.80
CA GLU A 153 -9.88 39.25 9.46
C GLU A 153 -11.39 39.24 9.69
N LYS A 154 -12.19 38.91 8.67
CA LYS A 154 -13.66 38.81 8.77
C LYS A 154 -14.09 37.75 9.77
N LEU A 155 -13.40 36.61 9.82
CA LEU A 155 -13.67 35.53 10.76
C LEU A 155 -13.37 35.97 12.19
N VAL A 156 -12.22 36.63 12.43
CA VAL A 156 -11.88 37.19 13.74
C VAL A 156 -12.89 38.26 14.17
N THR A 157 -13.28 39.17 13.25
CA THR A 157 -14.29 40.20 13.52
C THR A 157 -15.64 39.56 13.89
N PHE A 158 -16.08 38.56 13.12
CA PHE A 158 -17.36 37.88 13.34
C PHE A 158 -17.39 37.13 14.69
N VAL A 159 -16.35 36.36 15.00
CA VAL A 159 -16.23 35.63 16.28
C VAL A 159 -16.21 36.61 17.45
N THR A 160 -15.39 37.67 17.37
CA THR A 160 -15.30 38.68 18.42
C THR A 160 -16.63 39.42 18.63
N PHE A 161 -17.30 39.80 17.56
CA PHE A 161 -18.62 40.43 17.60
C PHE A 161 -19.67 39.51 18.23
N SER A 162 -19.71 38.25 17.80
CA SER A 162 -20.67 37.25 18.30
C SER A 162 -20.47 36.98 19.79
N SER A 163 -19.23 36.78 20.24
CA SER A 163 -18.92 36.58 21.66
C SER A 163 -19.35 37.77 22.53
N ARG A 164 -19.05 39.00 22.09
CA ARG A 164 -19.49 40.22 22.80
C ARG A 164 -21.01 40.34 22.86
N MET A 165 -21.70 39.99 21.79
CA MET A 165 -23.16 40.04 21.73
C MET A 165 -23.80 39.01 22.66
N ILE A 166 -23.26 37.79 22.73
CA ILE A 166 -23.72 36.74 23.65
C ILE A 166 -23.58 37.22 25.10
N GLU A 167 -22.43 37.79 25.45
CA GLU A 167 -22.16 38.31 26.80
C GLU A 167 -23.07 39.50 27.16
N THR A 168 -23.16 40.50 26.27
CA THR A 168 -23.96 41.72 26.52
C THR A 168 -25.44 41.42 26.66
N LYS A 169 -25.97 40.53 25.81
CA LYS A 169 -27.40 40.17 25.80
C LYS A 169 -27.72 39.01 26.73
N LYS A 170 -26.73 38.42 27.41
CA LYS A 170 -26.87 37.24 28.28
C LYS A 170 -27.60 36.09 27.58
N ILE A 171 -27.26 35.86 26.31
CA ILE A 171 -27.83 34.76 25.52
C ILE A 171 -27.28 33.45 26.10
N LEU A 172 -28.16 32.53 26.47
CA LEU A 172 -27.74 31.22 26.97
C LEU A 172 -27.45 30.30 25.79
N ASP A 173 -26.53 29.35 25.96
CA ASP A 173 -26.17 28.39 24.90
C ASP A 173 -27.38 27.62 24.36
N ARG A 174 -28.36 27.34 25.22
CA ARG A 174 -29.63 26.67 24.84
C ARG A 174 -30.51 27.50 23.89
N ASP A 175 -30.28 28.80 23.80
CA ASP A 175 -31.04 29.72 22.96
C ASP A 175 -30.32 29.97 21.61
N ILE A 176 -29.14 29.37 21.40
CA ILE A 176 -28.38 29.45 20.15
C ILE A 176 -28.72 28.25 19.28
N ILE A 177 -29.38 28.49 18.15
CA ILE A 177 -29.79 27.45 17.20
C ILE A 177 -29.04 27.67 15.90
N ALA A 178 -28.36 26.64 15.41
CA ALA A 178 -27.76 26.64 14.07
C ALA A 178 -28.82 26.20 13.06
N MET A 179 -29.05 27.01 12.02
CA MET A 179 -29.97 26.72 10.94
C MET A 179 -29.22 26.83 9.62
N ASP A 180 -29.30 25.80 8.78
CA ASP A 180 -28.66 25.77 7.46
C ASP A 180 -29.60 25.09 6.45
N GLU A 181 -29.52 25.52 5.20
CA GLU A 181 -30.35 24.98 4.14
C GLU A 181 -29.64 23.79 3.49
N THR A 182 -30.30 22.63 3.47
CA THR A 182 -29.80 21.46 2.75
C THR A 182 -30.59 21.29 1.46
N ALA A 183 -29.92 21.39 0.31
CA ALA A 183 -30.55 21.15 -0.98
C ALA A 183 -31.03 19.69 -1.06
N VAL A 184 -32.34 19.49 -1.16
CA VAL A 184 -32.97 18.19 -1.42
C VAL A 184 -33.31 18.13 -2.90
N TRP A 185 -32.75 17.13 -3.58
CA TRP A 185 -33.00 16.87 -4.99
C TRP A 185 -34.07 15.78 -5.09
N PHE A 186 -35.12 16.01 -5.87
CA PHE A 186 -36.03 14.95 -6.29
C PHE A 186 -35.30 14.13 -7.36
N ASP A 187 -35.11 12.83 -7.09
CA ASP A 187 -34.71 11.83 -8.10
C ASP A 187 -35.82 11.67 -9.14
#